data_AF-A0A7C5DEE4-F1
#
_entry.id   AF-A0A7C5DEE4-F1
#
_cell.length_a   1.000
_cell.length_b   1.000
_cell.length_c   1.000
_cell.angle_alpha   90.00
_cell.angle_beta   90.00
_cell.angle_gamma   90.00
#
_symmetry.space_group_name_H-M   'P 1'
#
loop_
_entity.id
_entity.type
_entity.pdbx_description
1 polymer ?
#
loop_
_entity_poly.entity_id
_entity_poly.type
_entity_poly.pdbx_seq_one_letter_code
_entity_poly.pdbx_strand_id
1 'polypeptide(L)'
;ASIGSADAWQRYQTALYHFKSGKIDEASQLYQKLSASSDPAVRMVALSGLLDCSLAAPATAPDTPKHYAAKIAAVSAKVMRMNASSIIKIRTLRIAAKSLLQLESQQRNASYLLFRALAIAQEKGLSRLVPILQYEANAVIVRKPDTYRNVIAYFGSKNMQYAKAAALCKLGTCEELSPAERITALRSALTTCQYYGIPATATGYVRMVRQAARQLDDLLIASGRFVELLDVSGQEDALETRSRMQAAISEFRLPAGHEALQNEIISLTTSISGLLQRKIDMNEQGKGFLHAALVDKSITEKQGRLIVLIDEVSKIDPALASNLQAEPLTLSTLRKRLKPGEALVRFFLGERQTTVIMVSNREMQIGTSPVTAGELKARFRQLWQRIRAIGSGNDSRILSDPGRIWLTDTLFQTMSVKLTPYRHLIFVSDQPKPFHLLGRGELLGRGRRISWLVSSNELTASAPFSAAKDEAVGISFFNANRVGKAQIHKLFHPSDRVILAWKSFSDGEIDRLKTALEQAPAANRSASGFLKLLSGVPDTENGQAWFLLGAYGGD
;
A
#
# COMPACT_ATOMS: atom_id res chain seq x y z
N ALA A 1 -13.39 44.80 9.81
CA ALA A 1 -12.77 44.49 11.11
C ALA A 1 -11.48 43.73 10.87
N SER A 2 -10.33 44.27 11.28
CA SER A 2 -9.03 43.58 11.17
C SER A 2 -8.98 42.40 12.14
N ILE A 3 -9.08 41.19 11.59
CA ILE A 3 -8.96 39.95 12.36
C ILE A 3 -7.50 39.79 12.79
N GLY A 4 -7.25 39.58 14.08
CA GLY A 4 -5.90 39.34 14.61
C GLY A 4 -5.26 38.09 13.99
N SER A 5 -3.94 38.08 13.88
CA SER A 5 -3.19 37.00 13.20
C SER A 5 -3.39 35.61 13.83
N ALA A 6 -3.64 35.53 15.15
CA ALA A 6 -3.89 34.28 15.85
C ALA A 6 -5.22 33.61 15.47
N ASP A 7 -6.31 34.39 15.35
CA ASP A 7 -7.63 33.90 14.92
C ASP A 7 -7.59 33.41 13.45
N ALA A 8 -6.88 34.14 12.59
CA ALA A 8 -6.69 33.74 11.19
C ALA A 8 -5.94 32.39 11.07
N TRP A 9 -4.92 32.15 11.90
CA TRP A 9 -4.20 30.88 11.92
C TRP A 9 -5.03 29.72 12.45
N GLN A 10 -5.89 29.95 13.46
CA GLN A 10 -6.80 28.93 13.97
C GLN A 10 -7.85 28.56 12.91
N ARG A 11 -8.45 29.54 12.24
CA ARG A 11 -9.37 29.29 11.12
C ARG A 11 -8.70 28.55 9.96
N TYR A 12 -7.44 28.85 9.66
CA TYR A 12 -6.66 28.08 8.69
C TYR A 12 -6.49 26.62 9.12
N GLN A 13 -6.18 26.34 10.40
CA GLN A 13 -6.09 24.96 10.90
C GLN A 13 -7.45 24.24 10.79
N THR A 14 -8.56 24.92 11.11
CA THR A 14 -9.91 24.36 10.94
C THR A 14 -10.19 24.03 9.47
N ALA A 15 -9.86 24.93 8.53
CA ALA A 15 -10.00 24.69 7.10
C ALA A 15 -9.16 23.49 6.63
N LEU A 16 -7.92 23.38 7.10
CA LEU A 16 -7.05 22.25 6.82
C LEU A 16 -7.61 20.93 7.36
N TYR A 17 -8.22 20.94 8.55
CA TYR A 17 -8.89 19.77 9.12
C TYR A 17 -10.08 19.33 8.26
N HIS A 18 -10.96 20.26 7.86
CA HIS A 18 -12.07 19.97 6.96
C HIS A 18 -11.59 19.37 5.63
N PHE A 19 -10.55 19.95 5.03
CA PHE A 19 -9.95 19.43 3.80
C PHE A 19 -9.46 17.98 4.00
N LYS A 20 -8.71 17.72 5.08
CA LYS A 20 -8.22 16.38 5.42
C LYS A 20 -9.33 15.38 5.72
N SER A 21 -10.48 15.83 6.22
CA SER A 21 -11.67 14.98 6.46
C SER A 21 -12.55 14.78 5.22
N GLY A 22 -12.15 15.27 4.04
CA GLY A 22 -12.95 15.18 2.81
C GLY A 22 -14.11 16.16 2.72
N LYS A 23 -14.20 17.12 3.65
CA LYS A 23 -15.21 18.20 3.68
C LYS A 23 -14.70 19.38 2.85
N ILE A 24 -14.61 19.15 1.54
CA ILE A 24 -13.89 20.04 0.61
C ILE A 24 -14.59 21.38 0.45
N ASP A 25 -15.92 21.40 0.43
CA ASP A 25 -16.71 22.62 0.25
C ASP A 25 -16.60 23.53 1.49
N GLU A 26 -16.69 22.96 2.70
CA GLU A 26 -16.50 23.72 3.94
C GLU A 26 -15.08 24.26 4.08
N ALA A 27 -14.08 23.48 3.66
CA ALA A 27 -12.69 23.94 3.60
C ALA A 27 -12.51 25.09 2.59
N SER A 28 -13.10 24.95 1.39
CA SER A 28 -13.04 25.95 0.32
C SER A 28 -13.63 27.29 0.76
N GLN A 29 -14.80 27.28 1.41
CA GLN A 29 -15.45 28.48 1.94
C GLN A 29 -14.58 29.21 2.98
N LEU A 30 -13.95 28.46 3.89
CA LEU A 30 -13.05 29.04 4.90
C LEU A 30 -11.79 29.63 4.25
N TYR A 31 -11.17 28.92 3.31
CA TYR A 31 -10.02 29.44 2.58
C TYR A 31 -10.37 30.67 1.74
N GLN A 32 -11.55 30.71 1.12
CA GLN A 32 -12.00 31.87 0.33
C GLN A 32 -12.09 33.12 1.21
N LYS A 33 -12.69 33.02 2.40
CA LYS A 33 -12.73 34.12 3.37
C LYS A 33 -11.32 34.56 3.80
N LEU A 34 -10.42 33.61 4.06
CA LEU A 34 -9.04 33.91 4.45
C LEU A 34 -8.19 34.50 3.31
N SER A 35 -8.50 34.19 2.05
CA SER A 35 -7.79 34.69 0.87
C SER A 35 -7.95 36.20 0.65
N ALA A 36 -8.96 36.81 1.27
CA ALA A 36 -9.17 38.26 1.27
C ALA A 36 -8.40 38.99 2.39
N SER A 37 -7.64 38.27 3.23
CA SER A 37 -6.85 38.87 4.32
C SER A 37 -5.82 39.87 3.80
N SER A 38 -5.60 40.95 4.57
CA SER A 38 -4.53 41.92 4.35
C SER A 38 -3.16 41.36 4.74
N ASP A 39 -3.10 40.35 5.62
CA ASP A 39 -1.87 39.65 5.98
C ASP A 39 -1.40 38.77 4.80
N PRO A 40 -0.23 39.07 4.20
CA PRO A 40 0.29 38.29 3.07
C PRO A 40 0.49 36.81 3.37
N ALA A 41 0.86 36.47 4.60
CA ALA A 41 1.12 35.08 5.00
C ALA A 41 -0.19 34.28 5.05
N VAL A 42 -1.22 34.84 5.68
CA VAL A 42 -2.57 34.23 5.74
C VAL A 42 -3.13 34.09 4.32
N ARG A 43 -3.03 35.15 3.52
CA ARG A 43 -3.52 35.15 2.14
C ARG A 43 -2.86 34.09 1.27
N MET A 44 -1.53 33.97 1.33
CA MET A 44 -0.80 32.98 0.52
C MET A 44 -1.14 31.55 0.94
N VAL A 45 -1.24 31.29 2.24
CA VAL A 45 -1.62 29.98 2.77
C VAL A 45 -3.07 29.62 2.41
N ALA A 46 -4.00 30.59 2.45
CA ALA A 46 -5.38 30.40 2.03
C ALA A 46 -5.49 30.12 0.52
N LEU A 47 -4.74 30.84 -0.32
CA LEU A 47 -4.67 30.56 -1.76
C LEU A 47 -4.09 29.17 -2.06
N SER A 48 -3.15 28.70 -1.23
CA SER A 48 -2.60 27.34 -1.33
C SER A 48 -3.67 26.29 -1.02
N GLY A 49 -4.48 26.53 0.02
CA GLY A 49 -5.62 25.68 0.35
C GLY A 49 -6.72 25.67 -0.73
N LEU A 50 -7.02 26.82 -1.35
CA LEU A 50 -7.94 26.88 -2.49
C LEU A 50 -7.41 26.13 -3.72
N LEU A 51 -6.10 26.18 -3.97
CA LEU A 51 -5.47 25.37 -5.00
C LEU A 51 -5.68 23.87 -4.70
N ASP A 52 -5.43 23.42 -3.47
CA ASP A 52 -5.64 22.04 -3.06
C ASP A 52 -7.11 21.60 -3.21
N CYS A 53 -8.07 22.45 -2.80
CA CYS A 53 -9.50 22.20 -3.01
C CYS A 53 -9.86 22.11 -4.51
N SER A 54 -9.30 23.00 -5.35
CA SER A 54 -9.58 23.02 -6.78
C SER A 54 -9.08 21.79 -7.54
N LEU A 55 -8.03 21.14 -7.01
CA LEU A 55 -7.51 19.89 -7.55
C LEU A 55 -8.32 18.68 -7.08
N ALA A 56 -8.82 18.71 -5.84
CA ALA A 56 -9.62 17.63 -5.26
C ALA A 56 -11.07 17.62 -5.79
N ALA A 57 -11.70 18.79 -5.93
CA ALA A 57 -13.08 18.96 -6.40
C ALA A 57 -13.18 20.09 -7.44
N PRO A 58 -12.77 19.86 -8.70
CA PRO A 58 -12.74 20.91 -9.73
C PRO A 58 -14.11 21.52 -10.03
N ALA A 59 -15.19 20.72 -9.92
CA ALA A 59 -16.55 21.14 -10.25
C ALA A 59 -17.14 22.17 -9.27
N THR A 60 -16.71 22.15 -8.01
CA THR A 60 -17.20 23.07 -6.95
C THR A 60 -16.21 24.18 -6.62
N ALA A 61 -15.06 24.19 -7.30
CA ALA A 61 -14.00 25.16 -7.06
C ALA A 61 -14.39 26.56 -7.57
N PRO A 62 -14.17 27.64 -6.80
CA PRO A 62 -14.51 28.99 -7.25
C PRO A 62 -13.68 29.49 -8.44
N ASP A 63 -12.54 28.86 -8.71
CA ASP A 63 -11.61 29.26 -9.77
C ASP A 63 -10.69 28.10 -10.17
N THR A 64 -9.90 28.30 -11.22
CA THR A 64 -9.01 27.27 -11.78
C THR A 64 -7.71 27.12 -10.99
N PRO A 65 -7.09 25.92 -10.97
CA PRO A 65 -5.78 25.70 -10.34
C PRO A 65 -4.68 26.66 -10.84
N LYS A 66 -4.68 26.98 -12.15
CA LYS A 66 -3.69 27.90 -12.77
C LYS A 66 -3.80 29.31 -12.20
N HIS A 67 -5.02 29.79 -11.96
CA HIS A 67 -5.24 31.12 -11.40
C HIS A 67 -4.77 31.22 -9.95
N TYR A 68 -5.07 30.21 -9.13
CA TYR A 68 -4.54 30.17 -7.77
C TYR A 68 -3.02 30.13 -7.75
N ALA A 69 -2.38 29.35 -8.63
CA ALA A 69 -0.93 29.33 -8.76
C ALA A 69 -0.34 30.71 -9.10
N ALA A 70 -0.93 31.45 -10.05
CA ALA A 70 -0.51 32.80 -10.40
C ALA A 70 -0.67 33.78 -9.21
N LYS A 71 -1.77 33.70 -8.48
CA LYS A 71 -2.00 34.50 -7.26
C LYS A 71 -0.99 34.18 -6.16
N ILE A 72 -0.64 32.92 -5.95
CA ILE A 72 0.41 32.51 -4.99
C ILE A 72 1.74 33.15 -5.37
N ALA A 73 2.13 33.09 -6.65
CA ALA A 73 3.36 33.71 -7.13
C ALA A 73 3.38 35.23 -6.88
N ALA A 74 2.27 35.93 -7.17
CA ALA A 74 2.15 37.37 -6.95
C ALA A 74 2.22 37.78 -5.46
N VAL A 75 1.71 36.95 -4.55
CA VAL A 75 1.74 37.22 -3.10
C VAL A 75 3.11 36.88 -2.48
N SER A 76 3.89 35.99 -3.09
CA SER A 76 5.18 35.55 -2.54
C SER A 76 6.15 36.70 -2.23
N ALA A 77 6.26 37.70 -3.11
CA ALA A 77 7.12 38.87 -2.90
C ALA A 77 6.68 39.70 -1.68
N LYS A 78 5.37 39.78 -1.43
CA LYS A 78 4.81 40.49 -0.26
C LYS A 78 5.13 39.73 1.04
N VAL A 79 5.07 38.40 1.02
CA VAL A 79 5.47 37.55 2.16
C VAL A 79 6.96 37.71 2.48
N MET A 80 7.83 37.87 1.48
CA MET A 80 9.25 38.12 1.72
C MET A 80 9.48 39.46 2.43
N ARG A 81 8.75 40.50 2.02
CA ARG A 81 8.90 41.89 2.52
C ARG A 81 8.16 42.18 3.83
N MET A 82 7.21 41.33 4.24
CA MET A 82 6.42 41.58 5.46
C MET A 82 7.30 41.64 6.72
N ASN A 83 6.90 42.46 7.70
CA ASN A 83 7.54 42.49 9.01
C ASN A 83 6.96 41.39 9.90
N ALA A 84 7.45 40.16 9.72
CA ALA A 84 7.06 39.00 10.53
C ALA A 84 8.27 38.11 10.81
N SER A 85 8.13 37.21 11.79
CA SER A 85 9.20 36.28 12.15
C SER A 85 9.59 35.38 10.96
N SER A 86 10.88 35.07 10.87
CA SER A 86 11.42 34.22 9.80
C SER A 86 10.74 32.84 9.74
N ILE A 87 10.30 32.32 10.88
CA ILE A 87 9.56 31.05 10.97
C ILE A 87 8.22 31.14 10.25
N ILE A 88 7.49 32.26 10.38
CA ILE A 88 6.21 32.46 9.67
C ILE A 88 6.46 32.51 8.17
N LYS A 89 7.45 33.28 7.72
CA LYS A 89 7.83 33.38 6.29
C LYS A 89 8.17 32.02 5.71
N ILE A 90 9.09 31.28 6.34
CA ILE A 90 9.50 29.94 5.93
C ILE A 90 8.28 29.01 5.85
N ARG A 91 7.43 28.99 6.88
CA ARG A 91 6.24 28.13 6.92
C ARG A 91 5.30 28.42 5.76
N THR A 92 5.00 29.69 5.51
CA THR A 92 4.12 30.10 4.42
C THR A 92 4.67 29.71 3.06
N LEU A 93 5.97 29.95 2.81
CA LEU A 93 6.64 29.57 1.56
C LEU A 93 6.63 28.06 1.34
N ARG A 94 6.89 27.27 2.39
CA ARG A 94 6.84 25.80 2.34
C ARG A 94 5.43 25.28 2.01
N ILE A 95 4.38 25.81 2.66
CA ILE A 95 3.00 25.41 2.38
C ILE A 95 2.65 25.69 0.92
N ALA A 96 2.94 26.91 0.44
CA ALA A 96 2.66 27.27 -0.94
C ALA A 96 3.45 26.45 -1.96
N ALA A 97 4.72 26.17 -1.68
CA ALA A 97 5.52 25.29 -2.53
C ALA A 97 4.91 23.89 -2.62
N LYS A 98 4.47 23.30 -1.50
CA LYS A 98 3.82 21.98 -1.48
C LYS A 98 2.55 21.93 -2.33
N SER A 99 1.69 22.94 -2.24
CA SER A 99 0.49 23.01 -3.08
C SER A 99 0.83 23.20 -4.57
N LEU A 100 1.81 24.06 -4.89
CA LEU A 100 2.28 24.25 -6.27
C LEU A 100 2.91 23.00 -6.89
N LEU A 101 3.58 22.15 -6.10
CA LEU A 101 4.18 20.89 -6.59
C LEU A 101 3.17 19.89 -7.14
N GLN A 102 1.88 20.05 -6.82
CA GLN A 102 0.82 19.22 -7.40
C GLN A 102 0.54 19.56 -8.88
N LEU A 103 1.08 20.69 -9.37
CA LEU A 103 1.01 21.11 -10.77
C LEU A 103 2.39 21.01 -11.42
N GLU A 104 2.55 20.13 -12.42
CA GLU A 104 3.84 19.96 -13.13
C GLU A 104 4.36 21.29 -13.71
N SER A 105 3.46 22.11 -14.29
CA SER A 105 3.80 23.44 -14.82
C SER A 105 4.38 24.43 -13.79
N GLN A 106 4.22 24.18 -12.49
CA GLN A 106 4.62 25.08 -11.40
C GLN A 106 5.83 24.58 -10.61
N GLN A 107 6.48 23.48 -11.01
CA GLN A 107 7.65 22.95 -10.31
C GLN A 107 8.78 23.97 -10.12
N ARG A 108 9.02 24.84 -11.12
CA ARG A 108 10.02 25.92 -11.02
C ARG A 108 9.67 26.93 -9.93
N ASN A 109 8.41 27.35 -9.87
CA ASN A 109 7.92 28.28 -8.84
C ASN A 109 8.00 27.66 -7.45
N ALA A 110 7.59 26.40 -7.30
CA ALA A 110 7.71 25.68 -6.03
C ALA A 110 9.18 25.56 -5.58
N SER A 111 10.09 25.18 -6.49
CA SER A 111 11.52 25.10 -6.21
C SER A 111 12.09 26.46 -5.77
N TYR A 112 11.74 27.54 -6.47
CA TYR A 112 12.14 28.90 -6.09
C TYR A 112 11.70 29.26 -4.67
N LEU A 113 10.44 29.00 -4.30
CA LEU A 113 9.93 29.29 -2.95
C LEU A 113 10.69 28.49 -1.87
N LEU A 114 11.04 27.22 -2.14
CA LEU A 114 11.80 26.39 -1.21
C LEU A 114 13.25 26.87 -1.04
N PHE A 115 13.92 27.28 -2.13
CA PHE A 115 15.26 27.87 -2.03
C PHE A 115 15.26 29.21 -1.29
N ARG A 116 14.21 30.03 -1.46
CA ARG A 116 14.04 31.26 -0.66
C ARG A 116 13.81 30.93 0.82
N ALA A 117 12.99 29.93 1.12
CA ALA A 117 12.81 29.48 2.50
C ALA A 117 14.13 28.97 3.11
N LEU A 118 14.92 28.21 2.32
CA LEU A 118 16.24 27.73 2.73
C LEU A 118 17.21 28.88 3.02
N ALA A 119 17.29 29.89 2.15
CA ALA A 119 18.14 31.05 2.35
C ALA A 119 17.81 31.80 3.66
N ILE A 120 16.51 32.06 3.91
CA ILE A 120 16.07 32.66 5.18
C ILE A 120 16.49 31.80 6.39
N ALA A 121 16.35 30.48 6.28
CA ALA A 121 16.72 29.56 7.36
C ALA A 121 18.22 29.57 7.65
N GLN A 122 19.05 29.66 6.61
CA GLN A 122 20.52 29.76 6.72
C GLN A 122 20.95 31.09 7.33
N GLU A 123 20.43 32.21 6.83
CA GLU A 123 20.71 33.57 7.34
C GLU A 123 20.38 33.72 8.83
N LYS A 124 19.35 33.01 9.30
CA LYS A 124 18.89 33.05 10.70
C LYS A 124 19.44 31.93 11.57
N GLY A 125 20.36 31.12 11.06
CA GLY A 125 20.99 30.03 11.83
C GLY A 125 19.99 28.97 12.31
N LEU A 126 18.90 28.72 11.57
CA LEU A 126 17.88 27.74 11.95
C LEU A 126 18.35 26.32 11.64
N SER A 127 19.35 25.85 12.39
CA SER A 127 20.11 24.61 12.19
C SER A 127 19.26 23.36 11.93
N ARG A 128 18.06 23.27 12.52
CA ARG A 128 17.14 22.15 12.29
C ARG A 128 16.31 22.25 11.00
N LEU A 129 15.93 23.46 10.60
CA LEU A 129 15.13 23.68 9.39
C LEU A 129 15.97 23.61 8.12
N VAL A 130 17.27 23.95 8.21
CA VAL A 130 18.18 23.93 7.06
C VAL A 130 18.24 22.55 6.39
N PRO A 131 18.49 21.42 7.08
CA PRO A 131 18.52 20.10 6.43
C PRO A 131 17.17 19.66 5.85
N ILE A 132 16.06 20.04 6.50
CA ILE A 132 14.70 19.76 5.99
C ILE A 132 14.47 20.50 4.67
N LEU A 133 14.81 21.79 4.64
CA LEU A 133 14.65 22.64 3.45
C LEU A 133 15.64 22.28 2.34
N GLN A 134 16.86 21.85 2.68
CA GLN A 134 17.83 21.30 1.72
C GLN A 134 17.26 20.05 1.05
N TYR A 135 16.67 19.12 1.83
CA TYR A 135 15.96 17.96 1.27
C TYR A 135 14.80 18.39 0.38
N GLU A 136 13.88 19.23 0.89
CA GLU A 136 12.68 19.65 0.15
C GLU A 136 13.02 20.39 -1.15
N ALA A 137 13.98 21.33 -1.12
CA ALA A 137 14.40 22.08 -2.30
C ALA A 137 15.09 21.20 -3.35
N ASN A 138 15.94 20.26 -2.90
CA ASN A 138 16.66 19.34 -3.78
C ASN A 138 15.73 18.30 -4.43
N ALA A 139 14.62 17.93 -3.75
CA ALA A 139 13.65 16.95 -4.23
C ALA A 139 12.83 17.37 -5.45
N VAL A 140 12.84 18.67 -5.81
CA VAL A 140 12.02 19.20 -6.90
C VAL A 140 12.72 19.08 -8.26
N ILE A 141 13.73 19.91 -8.52
CA ILE A 141 14.42 19.99 -9.83
C ILE A 141 15.89 19.54 -9.75
N VAL A 142 16.63 19.94 -8.72
CA VAL A 142 18.10 19.87 -8.71
C VAL A 142 18.66 18.46 -8.45
N ARG A 143 18.00 17.66 -7.60
CA ARG A 143 18.29 16.25 -7.30
C ARG A 143 19.77 15.87 -7.15
N LYS A 144 20.58 16.71 -6.52
CA LYS A 144 22.01 16.43 -6.26
C LYS A 144 22.19 15.29 -5.25
N PRO A 145 22.94 14.21 -5.57
CA PRO A 145 23.17 13.09 -4.66
C PRO A 145 23.84 13.46 -3.33
N ASP A 146 24.86 14.33 -3.36
CA ASP A 146 25.60 14.69 -2.14
C ASP A 146 24.76 15.45 -1.12
N THR A 147 23.83 16.28 -1.61
CA THR A 147 22.84 16.92 -0.73
C THR A 147 22.00 15.87 -0.01
N TYR A 148 21.57 14.81 -0.70
CA TYR A 148 20.83 13.72 -0.06
C TYR A 148 21.69 12.96 0.95
N ARG A 149 22.95 12.63 0.63
CA ARG A 149 23.87 11.96 1.56
C ARG A 149 24.02 12.77 2.86
N ASN A 150 24.22 14.08 2.74
CA ASN A 150 24.37 14.99 3.89
C ASN A 150 23.10 15.06 4.75
N VAL A 151 21.92 15.23 4.14
CA VAL A 151 20.67 15.29 4.93
C VAL A 151 20.29 13.94 5.51
N ILE A 152 20.60 12.82 4.85
CA ILE A 152 20.40 11.46 5.38
C ILE A 152 21.22 11.25 6.66
N ALA A 153 22.50 11.64 6.65
CA ALA A 153 23.36 11.57 7.83
C ALA A 153 22.81 12.42 8.99
N TYR A 154 22.40 13.66 8.68
CA TYR A 154 21.77 14.53 9.67
C TYR A 154 20.48 13.92 10.24
N PHE A 155 19.55 13.46 9.39
CA PHE A 155 18.29 12.87 9.82
C PHE A 155 18.49 11.61 10.65
N GLY A 156 19.49 10.78 10.30
CA GLY A 156 19.90 9.64 11.12
C GLY A 156 20.35 10.06 12.51
N SER A 157 21.25 11.04 12.61
CA SER A 157 21.77 11.53 13.90
C SER A 157 20.72 12.18 14.80
N LYS A 158 19.62 12.70 14.22
CA LYS A 158 18.53 13.38 14.94
C LYS A 158 17.27 12.54 15.10
N ASN A 159 17.35 11.24 14.84
CA ASN A 159 16.21 10.31 14.90
C ASN A 159 15.00 10.73 14.04
N MET A 160 15.25 11.40 12.91
CA MET A 160 14.21 11.88 11.97
C MET A 160 13.94 10.84 10.88
N GLN A 161 13.40 9.71 11.28
CA GLN A 161 13.43 8.48 10.47
C GLN A 161 12.56 8.55 9.21
N TYR A 162 11.40 9.20 9.30
CA TYR A 162 10.55 9.44 8.13
C TYR A 162 11.23 10.35 7.10
N ALA A 163 11.96 11.37 7.55
CA ALA A 163 12.74 12.25 6.68
C ALA A 163 13.93 11.50 6.07
N LYS A 164 14.61 10.67 6.88
CA LYS A 164 15.70 9.79 6.42
C LYS A 164 15.23 8.84 5.31
N ALA A 165 14.14 8.11 5.54
CA ALA A 165 13.60 7.18 4.54
C ALA A 165 13.12 7.90 3.28
N ALA A 166 12.48 9.06 3.40
CA ALA A 166 12.09 9.85 2.23
C ALA A 166 13.31 10.35 1.42
N ALA A 167 14.36 10.79 2.10
CA ALA A 167 15.62 11.19 1.47
C ALA A 167 16.34 10.00 0.80
N LEU A 168 16.31 8.81 1.43
CA LEU A 168 16.84 7.57 0.83
C LEU A 168 16.08 7.16 -0.43
N CYS A 169 14.73 7.27 -0.43
CA CYS A 169 13.94 7.05 -1.63
C CYS A 169 14.37 7.99 -2.78
N LYS A 170 14.57 9.28 -2.47
CA LYS A 170 15.02 10.25 -3.47
C LYS A 170 16.44 10.00 -3.96
N LEU A 171 17.37 9.63 -3.06
CA LEU A 171 18.72 9.23 -3.44
C LEU A 171 18.70 8.05 -4.42
N GLY A 172 17.85 7.05 -4.17
CA GLY A 172 17.66 5.89 -5.06
C GLY A 172 17.16 6.20 -6.48
N THR A 173 16.59 7.38 -6.68
CA THR A 173 16.12 7.88 -8.00
C THR A 173 17.14 8.74 -8.74
N CYS A 174 18.32 8.98 -8.17
CA CYS A 174 19.35 9.78 -8.82
C CYS A 174 20.05 8.95 -9.90
N GLU A 175 19.91 9.36 -11.17
CA GLU A 175 20.47 8.63 -12.32
C GLU A 175 22.01 8.70 -12.38
N GLU A 176 22.61 9.72 -11.76
CA GLU A 176 24.06 9.90 -11.63
C GLU A 176 24.74 8.79 -10.79
N LEU A 177 23.95 8.05 -9.99
CA LEU A 177 24.46 7.00 -9.12
C LEU A 177 24.48 5.65 -9.83
N SER A 178 25.45 4.81 -9.45
CA SER A 178 25.50 3.43 -9.93
C SER A 178 24.24 2.65 -9.51
N PRO A 179 23.80 1.64 -10.29
CA PRO A 179 22.68 0.78 -9.91
C PRO A 179 22.84 0.17 -8.50
N ALA A 180 24.06 -0.20 -8.11
CA ALA A 180 24.35 -0.75 -6.78
C ALA A 180 24.11 0.24 -5.64
N GLU A 181 24.51 1.51 -5.80
CA GLU A 181 24.22 2.57 -4.82
C GLU A 181 22.73 2.86 -4.73
N ARG A 182 22.04 2.91 -5.88
CA ARG A 182 20.59 3.11 -5.94
C ARG A 182 19.83 2.00 -5.23
N ILE A 183 20.20 0.74 -5.48
CA ILE A 183 19.68 -0.44 -4.78
C ILE A 183 19.89 -0.30 -3.27
N THR A 184 21.11 0.06 -2.85
CA THR A 184 21.46 0.21 -1.42
C THR A 184 20.63 1.29 -0.74
N ALA A 185 20.41 2.43 -1.41
CA ALA A 185 19.60 3.52 -0.90
C ALA A 185 18.13 3.13 -0.75
N LEU A 186 17.53 2.52 -1.80
CA LEU A 186 16.12 2.10 -1.78
C LEU A 186 15.88 1.01 -0.73
N ARG A 187 16.78 0.01 -0.63
CA ARG A 187 16.69 -1.04 0.39
C ARG A 187 16.76 -0.45 1.80
N SER A 188 17.69 0.48 2.03
CA SER A 188 17.81 1.17 3.32
C SER A 188 16.56 1.99 3.66
N ALA A 189 15.87 2.54 2.65
CA ALA A 189 14.59 3.22 2.85
C ALA A 189 13.52 2.23 3.34
N LEU A 190 13.37 1.08 2.67
CA LEU A 190 12.41 0.04 3.05
C LEU A 190 12.68 -0.50 4.45
N THR A 191 13.93 -0.82 4.78
CA THR A 191 14.32 -1.29 6.12
C THR A 191 14.01 -0.24 7.19
N THR A 192 14.24 1.05 6.91
CA THR A 192 13.89 2.14 7.83
C THR A 192 12.37 2.18 8.05
N CYS A 193 11.57 2.11 6.99
CA CYS A 193 10.11 2.07 7.09
C CYS A 193 9.61 0.84 7.87
N GLN A 194 10.23 -0.32 7.67
CA GLN A 194 9.86 -1.57 8.34
C GLN A 194 10.04 -1.49 9.86
N TYR A 195 11.16 -0.91 10.31
CA TYR A 195 11.46 -0.80 11.73
C TYR A 195 10.56 0.22 12.45
N TYR A 196 10.28 1.37 11.83
CA TYR A 196 9.48 2.43 12.46
C TYR A 196 7.97 2.29 12.24
N GLY A 197 7.55 1.51 11.24
CA GLY A 197 6.17 1.43 10.79
C GLY A 197 5.76 2.67 9.99
N ILE A 198 4.62 2.56 9.31
CA ILE A 198 3.98 3.68 8.61
C ILE A 198 2.55 3.75 9.14
N PRO A 199 2.08 4.89 9.68
CA PRO A 199 0.72 5.00 10.18
C PRO A 199 -0.27 4.86 9.01
N ALA A 200 -1.37 4.17 9.25
CA ALA A 200 -2.40 3.90 8.24
C ALA A 200 -2.94 5.16 7.54
N THR A 201 -2.92 6.31 8.23
CA THR A 201 -3.41 7.60 7.71
C THR A 201 -2.41 8.32 6.80
N ALA A 202 -1.13 7.93 6.78
CA ALA A 202 -0.10 8.55 5.96
C ALA A 202 -0.05 7.99 4.53
N THR A 203 -1.15 8.08 3.80
CA THR A 203 -1.32 7.55 2.44
C THR A 203 -0.25 8.04 1.45
N GLY A 204 0.17 9.30 1.57
CA GLY A 204 1.25 9.87 0.76
C GLY A 204 2.60 9.18 0.99
N TYR A 205 2.88 8.80 2.24
CA TYR A 205 4.11 8.09 2.62
C TYR A 205 4.07 6.63 2.13
N VAL A 206 2.94 5.94 2.30
CA VAL A 206 2.73 4.58 1.75
C VAL A 206 2.95 4.56 0.23
N ARG A 207 2.39 5.54 -0.50
CA ARG A 207 2.58 5.66 -1.95
C ARG A 207 4.04 5.87 -2.33
N MET A 208 4.78 6.72 -1.60
CA MET A 208 6.20 6.95 -1.82
C MET A 208 7.01 5.65 -1.64
N VAL A 209 6.73 4.89 -0.58
CA VAL A 209 7.41 3.62 -0.29
C VAL A 209 7.12 2.58 -1.37
N ARG A 210 5.87 2.43 -1.80
CA ARG A 210 5.51 1.54 -2.93
C ARG A 210 6.21 1.92 -4.23
N GLN A 211 6.33 3.22 -4.53
CA GLN A 211 7.06 3.66 -5.72
C GLN A 211 8.55 3.30 -5.63
N ALA A 212 9.16 3.49 -4.45
CA ALA A 212 10.55 3.12 -4.21
C ALA A 212 10.76 1.60 -4.29
N ALA A 213 9.84 0.79 -3.78
CA ALA A 213 9.86 -0.67 -3.90
C ALA A 213 9.83 -1.12 -5.36
N ARG A 214 8.92 -0.58 -6.18
CA ARG A 214 8.86 -0.90 -7.63
C ARG A 214 10.15 -0.54 -8.36
N GLN A 215 10.74 0.62 -8.04
CA GLN A 215 12.03 1.01 -8.63
C GLN A 215 13.16 0.08 -8.22
N LEU A 216 13.13 -0.42 -6.98
CA LEU A 216 14.07 -1.42 -6.50
C LEU A 216 13.86 -2.75 -7.22
N ASP A 217 12.61 -3.18 -7.41
CA ASP A 217 12.28 -4.40 -8.17
C ASP A 217 12.84 -4.33 -9.59
N ASP A 218 12.61 -3.22 -10.31
CA ASP A 218 13.11 -3.01 -11.66
C ASP A 218 14.65 -3.09 -11.73
N LEU A 219 15.36 -2.49 -10.75
CA LEU A 219 16.82 -2.54 -10.66
C LEU A 219 17.34 -3.95 -10.34
N LEU A 220 16.66 -4.70 -9.46
CA LEU A 220 17.03 -6.06 -9.09
C LEU A 220 16.80 -7.04 -10.25
N ILE A 221 15.69 -6.87 -10.97
CA ILE A 221 15.39 -7.63 -12.19
C ILE A 221 16.45 -7.35 -13.26
N ALA A 222 16.76 -6.07 -13.52
CA ALA A 222 17.75 -5.70 -14.53
C ALA A 222 19.17 -6.20 -14.21
N SER A 223 19.48 -6.41 -12.93
CA SER A 223 20.77 -6.95 -12.46
C SER A 223 20.75 -8.47 -12.21
N GLY A 224 19.65 -9.17 -12.49
CA GLY A 224 19.51 -10.61 -12.28
C GLY A 224 19.52 -11.06 -10.80
N ARG A 225 19.30 -10.14 -9.86
CA ARG A 225 19.35 -10.39 -8.40
C ARG A 225 18.01 -10.91 -7.86
N PHE A 226 17.52 -12.02 -8.40
CA PHE A 226 16.16 -12.51 -8.14
C PHE A 226 15.90 -13.05 -6.72
N VAL A 227 16.93 -13.55 -6.02
CA VAL A 227 16.78 -13.97 -4.62
C VAL A 227 16.52 -12.76 -3.73
N GLU A 228 17.28 -11.67 -3.95
CA GLU A 228 17.07 -10.42 -3.22
C GLU A 228 15.76 -9.74 -3.60
N LEU A 229 15.32 -9.87 -4.86
CA LEU A 229 13.99 -9.43 -5.28
C LEU A 229 12.88 -10.07 -4.44
N LEU A 230 12.97 -11.37 -4.16
CA LEU A 230 12.01 -12.05 -3.29
C LEU A 230 12.07 -11.53 -1.85
N ASP A 231 13.26 -11.36 -1.29
CA ASP A 231 13.41 -10.88 0.10
C ASP A 231 12.89 -9.44 0.26
N VAL A 232 13.16 -8.56 -0.72
CA VAL A 232 12.62 -7.19 -0.78
C VAL A 232 11.11 -7.20 -0.92
N SER A 233 10.59 -8.06 -1.79
CA SER A 233 9.15 -8.23 -1.97
C SER A 233 8.46 -8.71 -0.69
N GLY A 234 9.10 -9.59 0.08
CA GLY A 234 8.64 -9.98 1.41
C GLY A 234 8.61 -8.82 2.42
N GLN A 235 9.55 -7.88 2.34
CA GLN A 235 9.54 -6.67 3.18
C GLN A 235 8.38 -5.74 2.83
N GLU A 236 8.12 -5.54 1.54
CA GLU A 236 6.96 -4.75 1.08
C GLU A 236 5.64 -5.37 1.54
N ASP A 237 5.50 -6.68 1.34
CA ASP A 237 4.34 -7.48 1.75
C ASP A 237 4.06 -7.38 3.27
N ALA A 238 5.10 -7.44 4.10
CA ALA A 238 4.99 -7.26 5.55
C ALA A 238 4.55 -5.85 5.94
N LEU A 239 5.14 -4.83 5.30
CA LEU A 239 4.76 -3.43 5.50
C LEU A 239 3.30 -3.17 5.12
N GLU A 240 2.86 -3.70 3.98
CA GLU A 240 1.49 -3.57 3.52
C GLU A 240 0.50 -4.28 4.45
N THR A 241 0.81 -5.51 4.86
CA THR A 241 -0.01 -6.26 5.81
C THR A 241 -0.19 -5.50 7.12
N ARG A 242 0.92 -4.99 7.71
CA ARG A 242 0.86 -4.18 8.94
C ARG A 242 0.05 -2.91 8.76
N SER A 243 0.22 -2.21 7.63
CA SER A 243 -0.54 -0.98 7.35
C SER A 243 -2.03 -1.25 7.23
N ARG A 244 -2.44 -2.35 6.59
CA ARG A 244 -3.85 -2.74 6.46
C ARG A 244 -4.44 -3.17 7.79
N MET A 245 -3.69 -3.93 8.58
CA MET A 245 -4.08 -4.34 9.92
C MET A 245 -4.32 -3.13 10.82
N GLN A 246 -3.42 -2.14 10.80
CA GLN A 246 -3.60 -0.89 11.55
C GLN A 246 -4.81 -0.08 11.06
N ALA A 247 -5.06 -0.04 9.75
CA ALA A 247 -6.18 0.70 9.18
C ALA A 247 -7.54 0.10 9.57
N ALA A 248 -7.60 -1.22 9.71
CA ALA A 248 -8.82 -1.96 10.02
C ALA A 248 -8.84 -2.51 11.45
N ILE A 249 -7.99 -2.01 12.36
CA ILE A 249 -7.83 -2.57 13.70
C ILE A 249 -9.14 -2.62 14.51
N SER A 250 -10.11 -1.77 14.18
CA SER A 250 -11.46 -1.81 14.77
C SER A 250 -12.23 -3.11 14.49
N GLU A 251 -11.81 -3.90 13.48
CA GLU A 251 -12.36 -5.22 13.16
C GLU A 251 -11.71 -6.35 13.96
N PHE A 252 -10.67 -6.07 14.76
CA PHE A 252 -10.01 -7.06 15.61
C PHE A 252 -11.00 -7.67 16.61
N ARG A 253 -11.19 -8.99 16.55
CA ARG A 253 -12.05 -9.74 17.45
C ARG A 253 -11.28 -10.90 18.07
N LEU A 254 -11.49 -11.10 19.37
CA LEU A 254 -11.08 -12.30 20.09
C LEU A 254 -12.33 -13.10 20.49
N PRO A 255 -12.20 -14.39 20.82
CA PRO A 255 -13.28 -15.18 21.40
C PRO A 255 -13.87 -14.52 22.66
N ALA A 256 -15.13 -14.85 22.96
CA ALA A 256 -15.83 -14.32 24.12
C ALA A 256 -15.04 -14.55 25.43
N GLY A 257 -15.02 -13.54 26.30
CA GLY A 257 -14.23 -13.54 27.54
C GLY A 257 -12.85 -12.86 27.44
N HIS A 258 -12.44 -12.41 26.25
CA HIS A 258 -11.18 -11.70 26.01
C HIS A 258 -11.38 -10.23 25.55
N GLU A 259 -12.54 -9.63 25.80
CA GLU A 259 -12.90 -8.29 25.33
C GLU A 259 -12.00 -7.19 25.88
N ALA A 260 -11.51 -7.33 27.13
CA ALA A 260 -10.59 -6.38 27.74
C ALA A 260 -9.25 -6.34 26.99
N LEU A 261 -8.65 -7.51 26.72
CA LEU A 261 -7.42 -7.66 25.94
C LEU A 261 -7.61 -7.09 24.52
N GLN A 262 -8.76 -7.41 23.90
CA GLN A 262 -9.12 -6.89 22.58
C GLN A 262 -9.13 -5.36 22.56
N ASN A 263 -9.85 -4.73 23.49
CA ASN A 263 -9.99 -3.29 23.57
C ASN A 263 -8.65 -2.59 23.87
N GLU A 264 -7.79 -3.20 24.70
CA GLU A 264 -6.46 -2.67 24.99
C GLU A 264 -5.57 -2.67 23.72
N ILE A 265 -5.58 -3.75 22.94
CA ILE A 265 -4.84 -3.85 21.68
C ILE A 265 -5.32 -2.80 20.65
N ILE A 266 -6.64 -2.66 20.49
CA ILE A 266 -7.23 -1.67 19.58
C ILE A 266 -6.82 -0.24 19.98
N SER A 267 -6.93 0.07 21.28
CA SER A 267 -6.58 1.37 21.85
C SER A 267 -5.09 1.69 21.66
N LEU A 268 -4.19 0.74 22.00
CA LEU A 268 -2.75 0.92 21.86
C LEU A 268 -2.34 1.09 20.41
N THR A 269 -2.85 0.26 19.50
CA THR A 269 -2.54 0.36 18.07
C THR A 269 -2.98 1.70 17.48
N THR A 270 -4.18 2.16 17.83
CA THR A 270 -4.70 3.47 17.41
C THR A 270 -3.85 4.61 17.98
N SER A 271 -3.46 4.51 19.25
CA SER A 271 -2.59 5.48 19.93
C SER A 271 -1.21 5.58 19.28
N ILE A 272 -0.56 4.43 19.00
CA ILE A 272 0.73 4.36 18.32
C ILE A 272 0.64 4.97 16.93
N SER A 273 -0.38 4.61 16.14
CA SER A 273 -0.61 5.19 14.81
C SER A 273 -0.75 6.71 14.86
N GLY A 274 -1.49 7.24 15.84
CA GLY A 274 -1.62 8.69 16.07
C GLY A 274 -0.29 9.36 16.43
N LEU A 275 0.55 8.74 17.25
CA LEU A 275 1.89 9.24 17.60
C LEU A 275 2.85 9.21 16.39
N LEU A 276 2.80 8.15 15.58
CA LEU A 276 3.58 8.05 14.34
C LEU A 276 3.15 9.12 13.32
N GLN A 277 1.84 9.38 13.18
CA GLN A 277 1.34 10.45 12.34
C GLN A 277 1.83 11.82 12.81
N ARG A 278 1.84 12.07 14.14
CA ARG A 278 2.41 13.30 14.70
C ARG A 278 3.88 13.48 14.34
N LYS A 279 4.69 12.40 14.30
CA LYS A 279 6.10 12.49 13.85
C LYS A 279 6.22 12.92 12.39
N ILE A 280 5.35 12.42 11.51
CA ILE A 280 5.29 12.86 10.11
C ILE A 280 4.89 14.33 10.03
N ASP A 281 3.83 14.72 10.75
CA ASP A 281 3.35 16.11 10.80
C ASP A 281 4.41 17.08 11.33
N MET A 282 5.20 16.68 12.35
CA MET A 282 6.31 17.49 12.87
C MET A 282 7.32 17.84 11.77
N ASN A 283 7.68 16.85 10.95
CA ASN A 283 8.58 17.04 9.81
C ASN A 283 7.97 17.93 8.73
N GLU A 284 6.72 17.64 8.34
CA GLU A 284 6.04 18.36 7.27
C GLU A 284 5.76 19.82 7.62
N GLN A 285 5.39 20.10 8.87
CA GLN A 285 5.03 21.43 9.34
C GLN A 285 6.22 22.21 9.88
N GLY A 286 7.33 21.52 10.19
CA GLY A 286 8.50 22.11 10.83
C GLY A 286 8.24 22.58 12.27
N LYS A 287 7.31 21.95 13.00
CA LYS A 287 6.86 22.33 14.35
C LYS A 287 6.80 21.12 15.28
N GLY A 288 6.68 21.37 16.59
CA GLY A 288 6.45 20.30 17.59
C GLY A 288 7.68 19.46 17.96
N PHE A 289 8.85 19.74 17.37
CA PHE A 289 10.08 18.97 17.61
C PHE A 289 10.60 19.01 19.05
N LEU A 290 10.22 20.00 19.85
CA LEU A 290 10.55 20.02 21.28
C LEU A 290 9.95 18.81 22.01
N HIS A 291 8.85 18.26 21.49
CA HIS A 291 8.18 17.07 22.04
C HIS A 291 8.59 15.78 21.33
N ALA A 292 9.52 15.81 20.36
CA ALA A 292 9.87 14.62 19.57
C ALA A 292 10.40 13.47 20.44
N ALA A 293 11.27 13.76 21.41
CA ALA A 293 11.81 12.76 22.33
C ALA A 293 10.72 12.15 23.23
N LEU A 294 9.74 12.94 23.65
CA LEU A 294 8.60 12.45 24.44
C LEU A 294 7.72 11.53 23.59
N VAL A 295 7.45 11.92 22.35
CA VAL A 295 6.70 11.10 21.39
C VAL A 295 7.42 9.78 21.12
N ASP A 296 8.74 9.80 20.94
CA ASP A 296 9.56 8.60 20.73
C ASP A 296 9.47 7.65 21.93
N LYS A 297 9.68 8.17 23.15
CA LYS A 297 9.54 7.38 24.38
C LYS A 297 8.15 6.75 24.49
N SER A 298 7.11 7.53 24.20
CA SER A 298 5.72 7.07 24.27
C SER A 298 5.43 5.97 23.24
N ILE A 299 5.99 6.08 22.03
CA ILE A 299 5.87 5.03 21.00
C ILE A 299 6.55 3.75 21.49
N THR A 300 7.79 3.84 21.97
CA THR A 300 8.57 2.67 22.41
C THR A 300 7.90 1.95 23.58
N GLU A 301 7.43 2.68 24.60
CA GLU A 301 6.72 2.09 25.75
C GLU A 301 5.43 1.37 25.31
N LYS A 302 4.64 2.01 24.43
CA LYS A 302 3.39 1.41 23.92
C LYS A 302 3.64 0.23 23.00
N GLN A 303 4.68 0.27 22.17
CA GLN A 303 5.09 -0.86 21.34
C GLN A 303 5.55 -2.04 22.21
N GLY A 304 6.32 -1.78 23.27
CA GLY A 304 6.71 -2.80 24.25
C GLY A 304 5.51 -3.47 24.90
N ARG A 305 4.52 -2.67 25.35
CA ARG A 305 3.26 -3.21 25.91
C ARG A 305 2.48 -4.02 24.86
N LEU A 306 2.38 -3.52 23.62
CA LEU A 306 1.67 -4.21 22.55
C LEU A 306 2.31 -5.58 22.23
N ILE A 307 3.65 -5.70 22.27
CA ILE A 307 4.34 -6.98 22.07
C ILE A 307 3.93 -8.00 23.15
N VAL A 308 3.86 -7.58 24.42
CA VAL A 308 3.41 -8.44 25.52
C VAL A 308 1.96 -8.91 25.32
N LEU A 309 1.06 -8.01 24.92
CA LEU A 309 -0.34 -8.37 24.66
C LEU A 309 -0.49 -9.31 23.46
N ILE A 310 0.35 -9.19 22.44
CA ILE A 310 0.33 -10.11 21.29
C ILE A 310 0.82 -11.50 21.71
N ASP A 311 1.77 -11.61 22.63
CA ASP A 311 2.15 -12.91 23.24
C ASP A 311 0.95 -13.54 23.97
N GLU A 312 0.14 -12.75 24.68
CA GLU A 312 -1.11 -13.24 25.29
C GLU A 312 -2.11 -13.73 24.23
N VAL A 313 -2.29 -12.98 23.12
CA VAL A 313 -3.13 -13.41 22.00
C VAL A 313 -2.62 -14.73 21.41
N SER A 314 -1.30 -14.93 21.31
CA SER A 314 -0.72 -16.15 20.74
C SER A 314 -1.11 -17.42 21.50
N LYS A 315 -1.46 -17.31 22.79
CA LYS A 315 -1.95 -18.43 23.63
C LYS A 315 -3.41 -18.78 23.33
N ILE A 316 -4.17 -17.86 22.74
CA ILE A 316 -5.60 -17.98 22.42
C ILE A 316 -5.76 -18.37 20.94
N ASP A 317 -5.15 -17.56 20.06
CA ASP A 317 -5.13 -17.72 18.61
C ASP A 317 -3.73 -17.36 18.04
N PRO A 318 -2.87 -18.37 17.84
CA PRO A 318 -1.54 -18.19 17.26
C PRO A 318 -1.55 -17.60 15.84
N ALA A 319 -2.56 -17.90 15.03
CA ALA A 319 -2.62 -17.44 13.65
C ALA A 319 -2.92 -15.93 13.60
N LEU A 320 -3.86 -15.48 14.42
CA LEU A 320 -4.19 -14.07 14.56
C LEU A 320 -3.02 -13.26 15.16
N ALA A 321 -2.31 -13.81 16.16
CA ALA A 321 -1.10 -13.19 16.70
C ALA A 321 -0.01 -13.02 15.64
N SER A 322 0.20 -14.02 14.77
CA SER A 322 1.16 -13.93 13.67
C SER A 322 0.81 -12.82 12.67
N ASN A 323 -0.48 -12.53 12.44
CA ASN A 323 -0.91 -11.45 11.56
C ASN A 323 -0.67 -10.07 12.18
N LEU A 324 -0.83 -9.93 13.50
CA LEU A 324 -0.53 -8.69 14.24
C LEU A 324 0.97 -8.33 14.19
N GLN A 325 1.85 -9.32 14.09
CA GLN A 325 3.30 -9.16 13.95
C GLN A 325 3.84 -9.69 12.62
N ALA A 326 3.16 -9.38 11.50
CA ALA A 326 3.61 -9.85 10.19
C ALA A 326 5.11 -9.56 9.94
N GLU A 327 5.91 -10.60 9.75
CA GLU A 327 7.35 -10.52 9.48
C GLU A 327 7.63 -10.68 7.98
N PRO A 328 8.70 -10.09 7.43
CA PRO A 328 9.08 -10.34 6.04
C PRO A 328 9.38 -11.82 5.80
N LEU A 329 8.74 -12.39 4.78
CA LEU A 329 9.11 -13.70 4.29
C LEU A 329 10.35 -13.60 3.39
N THR A 330 11.41 -14.30 3.77
CA THR A 330 12.57 -14.54 2.90
C THR A 330 12.31 -15.76 2.04
N LEU A 331 13.14 -15.97 1.01
CA LEU A 331 13.08 -17.22 0.23
C LEU A 331 13.17 -18.46 1.14
N SER A 332 14.06 -18.44 2.14
CA SER A 332 14.23 -19.59 3.05
C SER A 332 12.97 -19.85 3.89
N THR A 333 12.36 -18.81 4.46
CA THR A 333 11.16 -18.99 5.28
C THR A 333 9.96 -19.38 4.42
N LEU A 334 9.81 -18.79 3.24
CA LEU A 334 8.76 -19.16 2.29
C LEU A 334 8.85 -20.65 1.90
N ARG A 335 10.04 -21.14 1.55
CA ARG A 335 10.24 -22.55 1.19
C ARG A 335 9.88 -23.53 2.31
N LYS A 336 10.10 -23.14 3.57
CA LYS A 336 9.71 -23.95 4.74
C LYS A 336 8.20 -23.96 4.99
N ARG A 337 7.48 -22.95 4.52
CA ARG A 337 6.02 -22.82 4.69
C ARG A 337 5.21 -23.57 3.64
N LEU A 338 5.75 -23.73 2.44
CA LEU A 338 5.08 -24.46 1.35
C LEU A 338 5.11 -25.98 1.60
N LYS A 339 3.95 -26.64 1.49
CA LYS A 339 3.83 -28.10 1.62
C LYS A 339 4.38 -28.80 0.38
N PRO A 340 4.75 -30.10 0.47
CA PRO A 340 5.10 -30.90 -0.70
C PRO A 340 3.97 -30.88 -1.76
N GLY A 341 4.31 -30.55 -2.99
CA GLY A 341 3.33 -30.43 -4.09
C GLY A 341 2.66 -29.06 -4.23
N GLU A 342 3.05 -28.09 -3.40
CA GLU A 342 2.66 -26.67 -3.53
C GLU A 342 3.75 -25.84 -4.21
N ALA A 343 3.33 -24.88 -5.02
CA ALA A 343 4.21 -23.84 -5.54
C ALA A 343 3.53 -22.48 -5.47
N LEU A 344 4.28 -21.48 -4.98
CA LEU A 344 3.91 -20.08 -5.05
C LEU A 344 4.40 -19.50 -6.37
N VAL A 345 3.54 -18.78 -7.10
CA VAL A 345 3.88 -18.09 -8.34
C VAL A 345 3.60 -16.61 -8.16
N ARG A 346 4.64 -15.78 -8.27
CA ARG A 346 4.56 -14.32 -8.18
C ARG A 346 4.99 -13.67 -9.49
N PHE A 347 4.28 -12.61 -9.86
CA PHE A 347 4.56 -11.83 -11.06
C PHE A 347 5.11 -10.45 -10.68
N PHE A 348 6.24 -10.09 -11.27
CA PHE A 348 6.83 -8.76 -11.19
C PHE A 348 6.67 -8.09 -12.55
N LEU A 349 5.82 -7.07 -12.58
CA LEU A 349 5.40 -6.39 -13.81
C LEU A 349 6.24 -5.12 -14.00
N GLY A 350 7.29 -5.21 -14.81
CA GLY A 350 8.12 -4.06 -15.17
C GLY A 350 7.58 -3.29 -16.38
N GLU A 351 8.14 -2.10 -16.63
CA GLU A 351 7.78 -1.29 -17.80
C GLU A 351 8.23 -1.91 -19.12
N ARG A 352 9.33 -2.68 -19.11
CA ARG A 352 9.94 -3.28 -20.30
C ARG A 352 9.80 -4.79 -20.40
N GLN A 353 9.62 -5.47 -19.27
CA GLN A 353 9.52 -6.92 -19.23
C GLN A 353 8.74 -7.37 -17.99
N THR A 354 8.23 -8.59 -18.07
CA THR A 354 7.58 -9.28 -16.97
C THR A 354 8.44 -10.42 -16.48
N THR A 355 8.65 -10.49 -15.17
CA THR A 355 9.35 -11.60 -14.52
C THR A 355 8.36 -12.41 -13.71
N VAL A 356 8.40 -13.74 -13.88
CA VAL A 356 7.62 -14.71 -13.13
C VAL A 356 8.58 -15.49 -12.25
N ILE A 357 8.32 -15.51 -10.95
CA ILE A 357 9.08 -16.30 -10.00
C ILE A 357 8.17 -17.37 -9.41
N MET A 358 8.60 -18.62 -9.53
CA MET A 358 7.97 -19.76 -8.89
C MET A 358 8.86 -20.25 -7.76
N VAL A 359 8.29 -20.41 -6.58
CA VAL A 359 8.97 -20.97 -5.42
C VAL A 359 8.20 -22.19 -4.95
N SER A 360 8.90 -23.31 -4.74
CA SER A 360 8.38 -24.48 -4.05
C SER A 360 9.27 -24.81 -2.86
N ASN A 361 8.90 -25.80 -2.06
CA ASN A 361 9.77 -26.25 -0.97
C ASN A 361 11.15 -26.74 -1.43
N ARG A 362 11.29 -27.19 -2.69
CA ARG A 362 12.51 -27.79 -3.25
C ARG A 362 13.33 -26.84 -4.11
N GLU A 363 12.70 -25.93 -4.84
CA GLU A 363 13.38 -25.15 -5.86
C GLU A 363 12.77 -23.76 -6.04
N MET A 364 13.53 -22.89 -6.70
CA MET A 364 13.09 -21.60 -7.19
C MET A 364 13.36 -21.56 -8.69
N GLN A 365 12.41 -21.04 -9.45
CA GLN A 365 12.50 -20.91 -10.90
C GLN A 365 12.09 -19.50 -11.31
N ILE A 366 12.72 -19.01 -12.38
CA ILE A 366 12.50 -17.68 -12.91
C ILE A 366 12.20 -17.80 -14.40
N GLY A 367 11.14 -17.14 -14.83
CA GLY A 367 10.79 -16.95 -16.24
C GLY A 367 10.72 -15.46 -16.54
N THR A 368 11.29 -15.04 -17.66
CA THR A 368 11.21 -13.64 -18.12
C THR A 368 10.54 -13.60 -19.48
N SER A 369 9.71 -12.57 -19.70
CA SER A 369 9.04 -12.31 -20.96
C SER A 369 9.17 -10.83 -21.32
N PRO A 370 9.43 -10.46 -22.58
CA PRO A 370 9.58 -9.07 -23.02
C PRO A 370 8.24 -8.28 -23.01
N VAL A 371 7.18 -8.85 -22.44
CA VAL A 371 5.87 -8.23 -22.34
C VAL A 371 5.82 -7.22 -21.20
N THR A 372 5.21 -6.07 -21.47
CA THR A 372 5.08 -4.96 -20.53
C THR A 372 3.95 -5.16 -19.52
N ALA A 373 4.03 -4.48 -18.38
CA ALA A 373 2.96 -4.42 -17.41
C ALA A 373 1.61 -3.92 -17.99
N GLY A 374 1.67 -2.98 -18.94
CA GLY A 374 0.49 -2.38 -19.59
C GLY A 374 -0.27 -3.40 -20.42
N GLU A 375 0.43 -4.19 -21.23
CA GLU A 375 -0.15 -5.22 -22.08
C GLU A 375 -0.81 -6.32 -21.25
N LEU A 376 -0.13 -6.83 -20.22
CA LEU A 376 -0.70 -7.83 -19.31
C LEU A 376 -1.96 -7.33 -18.61
N LYS A 377 -1.93 -6.10 -18.08
CA LYS A 377 -3.09 -5.50 -17.42
C LYS A 377 -4.27 -5.35 -18.38
N ALA A 378 -4.03 -4.93 -19.62
CA ALA A 378 -5.07 -4.82 -20.65
C ALA A 378 -5.68 -6.19 -20.99
N ARG A 379 -4.84 -7.22 -21.18
CA ARG A 379 -5.29 -8.59 -21.51
C ARG A 379 -6.08 -9.23 -20.39
N PHE A 380 -5.64 -9.12 -19.15
CA PHE A 380 -6.43 -9.59 -18.01
C PHE A 380 -7.77 -8.84 -17.86
N ARG A 381 -7.80 -7.53 -18.15
CA ARG A 381 -9.05 -6.75 -18.13
C ARG A 381 -10.02 -7.25 -19.20
N GLN A 382 -9.53 -7.51 -20.42
CA GLN A 382 -10.35 -8.09 -21.50
C GLN A 382 -10.89 -9.47 -21.11
N LEU A 383 -10.05 -10.34 -20.55
CA LEU A 383 -10.48 -11.65 -20.08
C LEU A 383 -11.57 -11.52 -19.00
N TRP A 384 -11.41 -10.61 -18.05
CA TRP A 384 -12.41 -10.35 -17.02
C TRP A 384 -13.75 -9.84 -17.57
N GLN A 385 -13.72 -8.94 -18.56
CA GLN A 385 -14.92 -8.46 -19.26
C GLN A 385 -15.63 -9.61 -20.00
N ARG A 386 -14.86 -10.50 -20.65
CA ARG A 386 -15.41 -11.68 -21.34
C ARG A 386 -16.07 -12.64 -20.36
N ILE A 387 -15.40 -12.96 -19.24
CA ILE A 387 -15.96 -13.84 -18.19
C ILE A 387 -17.31 -13.32 -17.70
N ARG A 388 -17.45 -12.00 -17.50
CA ARG A 388 -18.71 -11.38 -17.09
C ARG A 388 -19.81 -11.47 -18.15
N ALA A 389 -19.44 -11.40 -19.43
CA ALA A 389 -20.39 -11.43 -20.54
C ALA A 389 -20.88 -12.85 -20.90
N ILE A 390 -20.09 -13.88 -20.63
CA ILE A 390 -20.39 -15.26 -21.05
C ILE A 390 -21.50 -15.93 -20.21
N GLY A 391 -21.76 -15.45 -18.99
CA GLY A 391 -22.71 -16.09 -18.08
C GLY A 391 -22.23 -17.46 -17.59
N SER A 392 -23.06 -18.17 -16.83
CA SER A 392 -22.82 -19.56 -16.44
C SER A 392 -23.19 -20.49 -17.60
N GLY A 393 -22.23 -21.27 -18.13
CA GLY A 393 -22.54 -22.41 -19.01
C GLY A 393 -21.92 -22.45 -20.42
N ASN A 394 -20.77 -21.82 -20.69
CA ASN A 394 -20.12 -21.97 -22.00
C ASN A 394 -18.59 -22.06 -21.99
N ASP A 395 -18.08 -23.12 -21.36
CA ASP A 395 -16.66 -23.47 -21.21
C ASP A 395 -15.87 -23.42 -22.53
N SER A 396 -16.49 -23.82 -23.63
CA SER A 396 -15.86 -23.92 -24.97
C SER A 396 -15.37 -22.57 -25.51
N ARG A 397 -16.09 -21.48 -25.22
CA ARG A 397 -15.73 -20.12 -25.67
C ARG A 397 -14.54 -19.56 -24.88
N ILE A 398 -14.43 -19.89 -23.59
CA ILE A 398 -13.28 -19.49 -22.77
C ILE A 398 -12.05 -20.34 -23.13
N LEU A 399 -12.22 -21.65 -23.30
CA LEU A 399 -11.12 -22.56 -23.66
C LEU A 399 -10.39 -22.12 -24.94
N SER A 400 -11.14 -21.68 -25.96
CA SER A 400 -10.61 -21.20 -27.25
C SER A 400 -10.25 -19.71 -27.27
N ASP A 401 -10.36 -18.99 -26.15
CA ASP A 401 -10.11 -17.55 -26.09
C ASP A 401 -8.64 -17.20 -26.42
N PRO A 402 -8.37 -16.43 -27.49
CA PRO A 402 -6.99 -16.09 -27.88
C PRO A 402 -6.25 -15.25 -26.84
N GLY A 403 -6.96 -14.40 -26.09
CA GLY A 403 -6.37 -13.56 -25.05
C GLY A 403 -5.91 -14.38 -23.85
N ARG A 404 -6.71 -15.38 -23.44
CA ARG A 404 -6.39 -16.36 -22.40
C ARG A 404 -5.22 -17.25 -22.79
N ILE A 405 -5.19 -17.74 -24.03
CA ILE A 405 -4.06 -18.53 -24.55
C ILE A 405 -2.80 -17.66 -24.56
N TRP A 406 -2.88 -16.43 -25.06
CA TRP A 406 -1.76 -15.49 -25.02
C TRP A 406 -1.27 -15.21 -23.59
N LEU A 407 -2.18 -15.02 -22.62
CA LEU A 407 -1.82 -14.86 -21.20
C LEU A 407 -1.11 -16.10 -20.66
N THR A 408 -1.58 -17.29 -21.04
CA THR A 408 -0.97 -18.56 -20.63
C THR A 408 0.43 -18.70 -21.19
N ASP A 409 0.61 -18.47 -22.48
CA ASP A 409 1.92 -18.58 -23.12
C ASP A 409 2.86 -17.49 -22.56
N THR A 410 2.40 -16.24 -22.45
CA THR A 410 3.24 -15.15 -21.92
C THR A 410 3.73 -15.39 -20.49
N LEU A 411 2.86 -15.91 -19.61
CA LEU A 411 3.18 -16.07 -18.18
C LEU A 411 3.82 -17.42 -17.86
N PHE A 412 3.48 -18.46 -18.61
CA PHE A 412 3.85 -19.83 -18.27
C PHE A 412 4.62 -20.56 -19.36
N GLN A 413 4.85 -20.00 -20.56
CA GLN A 413 5.57 -20.74 -21.61
C GLN A 413 6.91 -21.30 -21.11
N THR A 414 7.68 -20.50 -20.38
CA THR A 414 8.98 -20.89 -19.80
C THR A 414 8.88 -21.79 -18.56
N MET A 415 7.68 -21.92 -17.96
CA MET A 415 7.45 -22.65 -16.71
C MET A 415 6.43 -23.80 -16.83
N SER A 416 5.81 -23.97 -18.00
CA SER A 416 4.63 -24.83 -18.22
C SER A 416 4.89 -26.29 -17.85
N VAL A 417 5.98 -26.87 -18.36
CA VAL A 417 6.43 -28.22 -18.02
C VAL A 417 6.74 -28.34 -16.53
N LYS A 418 7.33 -27.29 -15.95
CA LYS A 418 7.81 -27.26 -14.58
C LYS A 418 6.69 -27.08 -13.55
N LEU A 419 5.53 -26.56 -13.95
CA LEU A 419 4.33 -26.46 -13.10
C LEU A 419 3.59 -27.80 -12.96
N THR A 420 3.83 -28.76 -13.86
CA THR A 420 3.14 -30.07 -13.90
C THR A 420 3.21 -30.89 -12.60
N PRO A 421 4.35 -30.96 -11.89
CA PRO A 421 4.45 -31.73 -10.64
C PRO A 421 3.62 -31.18 -9.48
N TYR A 422 3.19 -29.92 -9.54
CA TYR A 422 2.55 -29.23 -8.43
C TYR A 422 1.03 -29.36 -8.51
N ARG A 423 0.42 -29.92 -7.46
CA ARG A 423 -1.03 -30.17 -7.35
C ARG A 423 -1.79 -28.92 -6.90
N HIS A 424 -1.10 -27.99 -6.26
CA HIS A 424 -1.64 -26.73 -5.76
C HIS A 424 -0.72 -25.57 -6.19
N LEU A 425 -1.29 -24.59 -6.90
CA LEU A 425 -0.58 -23.36 -7.27
C LEU A 425 -1.21 -22.18 -6.52
N ILE A 426 -0.35 -21.41 -5.85
CA ILE A 426 -0.73 -20.24 -5.06
C ILE A 426 -0.21 -19.01 -5.80
N PHE A 427 -1.11 -18.21 -6.36
CA PHE A 427 -0.73 -17.02 -7.12
C PHE A 427 -0.72 -15.78 -6.26
N VAL A 428 0.36 -15.01 -6.31
CA VAL A 428 0.48 -13.73 -5.60
C VAL A 428 0.41 -12.58 -6.60
N SER A 429 -0.57 -11.69 -6.41
CA SER A 429 -0.75 -10.52 -7.27
C SER A 429 -1.50 -9.43 -6.50
N ASP A 430 -1.14 -8.17 -6.71
CA ASP A 430 -1.80 -7.01 -6.08
C ASP A 430 -3.24 -6.79 -6.56
N GLN A 431 -3.56 -7.35 -7.73
CA GLN A 431 -4.88 -7.33 -8.33
C GLN A 431 -5.44 -8.75 -8.46
N PRO A 432 -6.75 -8.92 -8.28
CA PRO A 432 -7.39 -10.21 -8.42
C PRO A 432 -7.37 -10.59 -9.91
N LYS A 433 -6.80 -11.75 -10.24
CA LYS A 433 -6.79 -12.32 -11.59
C LYS A 433 -7.40 -13.72 -11.61
N PRO A 434 -8.15 -14.11 -12.66
CA PRO A 434 -8.74 -15.44 -12.78
C PRO A 434 -7.70 -16.46 -13.27
N PHE A 435 -6.64 -16.70 -12.48
CA PHE A 435 -5.54 -17.58 -12.87
C PHE A 435 -5.98 -19.03 -13.10
N HIS A 436 -7.05 -19.49 -12.44
CA HIS A 436 -7.63 -20.81 -12.62
C HIS A 436 -8.16 -21.07 -14.04
N LEU A 437 -8.38 -20.00 -14.82
CA LEU A 437 -8.82 -20.08 -16.22
C LEU A 437 -7.67 -20.07 -17.23
N LEU A 438 -6.42 -19.94 -16.80
CA LEU A 438 -5.27 -20.04 -17.70
C LEU A 438 -4.97 -21.52 -18.01
N GLY A 439 -4.11 -21.82 -18.99
CA GLY A 439 -3.68 -23.18 -19.34
C GLY A 439 -3.82 -23.50 -20.85
N ARG A 440 -2.96 -24.39 -21.37
CA ARG A 440 -2.96 -24.79 -22.79
C ARG A 440 -3.62 -26.16 -22.91
N GLY A 441 -4.67 -26.27 -23.71
CA GLY A 441 -5.51 -27.47 -23.81
C GLY A 441 -6.59 -27.55 -22.72
N GLU A 442 -6.19 -27.48 -21.45
CA GLU A 442 -7.09 -27.50 -20.29
C GLU A 442 -6.89 -26.26 -19.39
N LEU A 443 -7.94 -25.88 -18.66
CA LEU A 443 -7.88 -24.84 -17.63
C LEU A 443 -7.16 -25.36 -16.39
N LEU A 444 -6.28 -24.54 -15.81
CA LEU A 444 -5.48 -24.88 -14.63
C LEU A 444 -6.34 -25.36 -13.46
N GLY A 445 -7.51 -24.75 -13.25
CA GLY A 445 -8.43 -25.10 -12.16
C GLY A 445 -9.04 -26.49 -12.24
N ARG A 446 -9.09 -27.10 -13.45
CA ARG A 446 -9.58 -28.48 -13.62
C ARG A 446 -8.58 -29.53 -13.15
N GLY A 447 -7.29 -29.32 -13.47
CA GLY A 447 -6.23 -30.24 -13.05
C GLY A 447 -5.73 -30.01 -11.61
N ARG A 448 -5.80 -28.77 -11.11
CA ARG A 448 -5.05 -28.33 -9.93
C ARG A 448 -5.91 -27.49 -8.98
N ARG A 449 -5.53 -27.49 -7.71
CA ARG A 449 -6.03 -26.49 -6.76
C ARG A 449 -5.37 -25.16 -7.09
N ILE A 450 -6.16 -24.10 -7.13
CA ILE A 450 -5.68 -22.76 -7.42
C ILE A 450 -6.16 -21.82 -6.33
N SER A 451 -5.20 -21.19 -5.65
CA SER A 451 -5.45 -20.16 -4.66
C SER A 451 -4.79 -18.86 -5.09
N TRP A 452 -5.34 -17.76 -4.62
CA TRP A 452 -4.83 -16.43 -4.89
C TRP A 452 -4.60 -15.67 -3.58
N LEU A 453 -3.56 -14.85 -3.55
CA LEU A 453 -3.16 -14.03 -2.42
C LEU A 453 -2.80 -12.62 -2.91
N VAL A 454 -3.07 -11.60 -2.10
CA VAL A 454 -2.50 -10.26 -2.36
C VAL A 454 -1.01 -10.27 -2.00
N SER A 455 -0.67 -10.92 -0.89
CA SER A 455 0.67 -10.97 -0.34
C SER A 455 1.09 -12.40 0.02
N SER A 456 2.37 -12.72 -0.16
CA SER A 456 2.97 -13.98 0.29
C SER A 456 2.94 -14.12 1.81
N ASN A 457 2.95 -13.00 2.55
CA ASN A 457 2.87 -12.99 4.01
C ASN A 457 1.57 -13.60 4.53
N GLU A 458 0.51 -13.65 3.74
CA GLU A 458 -0.75 -14.28 4.15
C GLU A 458 -0.61 -15.80 4.36
N LEU A 459 0.49 -16.41 3.90
CA LEU A 459 0.82 -17.81 4.18
C LEU A 459 1.26 -18.07 5.63
N THR A 460 1.69 -17.06 6.40
CA THR A 460 2.07 -17.27 7.81
C THR A 460 0.88 -17.59 8.70
N ALA A 461 -0.31 -17.13 8.29
CA ALA A 461 -1.57 -17.37 8.98
C ALA A 461 -2.12 -18.80 8.79
N SER A 462 -1.61 -19.55 7.81
CA SER A 462 -2.14 -20.85 7.39
C SER A 462 -1.53 -22.05 8.12
N ALA A 463 -1.00 -21.86 9.35
CA ALA A 463 -0.49 -22.97 10.15
C ALA A 463 -1.59 -24.03 10.36
N PRO A 464 -1.23 -25.33 10.29
CA PRO A 464 -2.21 -26.39 10.06
C PRO A 464 -3.26 -26.40 11.15
N PHE A 465 -4.50 -26.38 10.69
CA PHE A 465 -5.71 -26.70 11.42
C PHE A 465 -5.44 -27.88 12.37
N SER A 466 -5.26 -27.59 13.66
CA SER A 466 -5.45 -28.59 14.69
C SER A 466 -6.92 -28.97 14.60
N ALA A 467 -7.21 -30.22 14.25
CA ALA A 467 -8.55 -30.78 14.11
C ALA A 467 -9.40 -30.75 15.40
N ALA A 468 -8.95 -30.03 16.44
CA ALA A 468 -9.52 -30.00 17.78
C ALA A 468 -10.24 -28.68 18.14
N LYS A 469 -10.41 -27.72 17.23
CA LYS A 469 -11.27 -26.54 17.48
C LYS A 469 -12.57 -26.66 16.68
N ASP A 470 -13.65 -27.00 17.39
CA ASP A 470 -15.06 -26.95 16.98
C ASP A 470 -15.57 -25.51 16.68
N GLU A 471 -14.70 -24.55 16.37
CA GLU A 471 -15.16 -23.25 15.90
C GLU A 471 -15.72 -23.41 14.48
N ALA A 472 -16.97 -22.96 14.29
CA ALA A 472 -17.62 -22.93 12.99
C ALA A 472 -16.79 -22.07 12.03
N VAL A 473 -16.03 -22.71 11.15
CA VAL A 473 -15.26 -22.03 10.10
C VAL A 473 -16.22 -21.25 9.21
N GLY A 474 -16.08 -19.92 9.18
CA GLY A 474 -16.93 -19.07 8.36
C GLY A 474 -16.69 -19.28 6.87
N ILE A 475 -17.74 -19.10 6.07
CA ILE A 475 -17.64 -19.05 4.60
C ILE A 475 -18.07 -17.67 4.13
N SER A 476 -17.12 -16.95 3.54
CA SER A 476 -17.32 -15.56 3.14
C SER A 476 -17.11 -15.37 1.63
N PHE A 477 -18.08 -14.71 0.99
CA PHE A 477 -18.01 -14.35 -0.42
C PHE A 477 -17.75 -12.86 -0.57
N PHE A 478 -16.76 -12.50 -1.38
CA PHE A 478 -16.47 -11.11 -1.71
C PHE A 478 -16.47 -10.92 -3.22
N ASN A 479 -16.97 -9.79 -3.69
CA ASN A 479 -16.75 -9.41 -5.09
C ASN A 479 -15.25 -9.19 -5.30
N ALA A 480 -14.71 -9.75 -6.39
CA ALA A 480 -13.30 -9.59 -6.72
C ALA A 480 -12.89 -8.12 -6.84
N ASN A 481 -13.78 -7.21 -7.26
CA ASN A 481 -13.47 -5.76 -7.27
C ASN A 481 -13.24 -5.14 -5.88
N ARG A 482 -13.56 -5.85 -4.80
CA ARG A 482 -13.43 -5.45 -3.39
C ARG A 482 -12.42 -6.32 -2.64
N VAL A 483 -11.39 -6.78 -3.33
CA VAL A 483 -10.42 -7.72 -2.78
C VAL A 483 -9.71 -7.24 -1.51
N GLY A 484 -9.56 -5.92 -1.34
CA GLY A 484 -9.02 -5.36 -0.10
C GLY A 484 -9.86 -5.71 1.13
N LYS A 485 -11.19 -5.88 1.00
CA LYS A 485 -12.07 -6.34 2.08
C LYS A 485 -11.85 -7.82 2.39
N ALA A 486 -11.69 -8.65 1.36
CA ALA A 486 -11.37 -10.07 1.53
C ALA A 486 -10.04 -10.25 2.28
N GLN A 487 -9.02 -9.45 1.92
CA GLN A 487 -7.75 -9.45 2.63
C GLN A 487 -7.87 -9.04 4.09
N ILE A 488 -8.54 -7.93 4.37
CA ILE A 488 -8.77 -7.47 5.74
C ILE A 488 -9.48 -8.55 6.55
N HIS A 489 -10.54 -9.15 6.00
CA HIS A 489 -11.26 -10.24 6.65
C HIS A 489 -10.33 -11.44 6.95
N LYS A 490 -9.50 -11.88 6.00
CA LYS A 490 -8.52 -12.96 6.25
C LYS A 490 -7.46 -12.61 7.29
N LEU A 491 -7.10 -11.35 7.47
CA LEU A 491 -6.15 -10.95 8.51
C LEU A 491 -6.73 -11.14 9.92
N PHE A 492 -8.04 -10.94 10.09
CA PHE A 492 -8.75 -11.09 11.38
C PHE A 492 -9.40 -12.46 11.58
N HIS A 493 -9.74 -13.14 10.49
CA HIS A 493 -10.37 -14.46 10.46
C HIS A 493 -9.56 -15.39 9.55
N PRO A 494 -8.33 -15.76 9.96
CA PRO A 494 -7.42 -16.53 9.10
C PRO A 494 -7.98 -17.91 8.72
N SER A 495 -8.82 -18.48 9.58
CA SER A 495 -9.47 -19.79 9.38
C SER A 495 -10.62 -19.76 8.37
N ASP A 496 -11.25 -18.60 8.12
CA ASP A 496 -12.44 -18.51 7.29
C ASP A 496 -12.15 -18.83 5.82
N ARG A 497 -13.08 -19.53 5.17
CA ARG A 497 -12.97 -19.87 3.75
C ARG A 497 -13.46 -18.69 2.94
N VAL A 498 -12.56 -18.12 2.13
CA VAL A 498 -12.88 -16.92 1.37
C VAL A 498 -12.92 -17.22 -0.13
N ILE A 499 -14.05 -16.87 -0.75
CA ILE A 499 -14.28 -17.02 -2.18
C ILE A 499 -14.45 -15.64 -2.82
N LEU A 500 -13.72 -15.39 -3.89
CA LEU A 500 -13.84 -14.20 -4.72
C LEU A 500 -14.78 -14.45 -5.88
N ALA A 501 -15.78 -13.60 -6.04
CA ALA A 501 -16.76 -13.66 -7.12
C ALA A 501 -16.46 -12.62 -8.21
N TRP A 502 -16.31 -13.06 -9.47
CA TRP A 502 -16.04 -12.19 -10.63
C TRP A 502 -17.30 -11.51 -11.17
N LYS A 503 -18.49 -12.05 -10.83
CA LYS A 503 -19.82 -11.45 -11.03
C LYS A 503 -20.50 -11.21 -9.68
N SER A 504 -21.60 -10.45 -9.70
CA SER A 504 -22.53 -10.42 -8.56
C SER A 504 -23.36 -11.70 -8.55
N PHE A 505 -23.46 -12.33 -7.40
CA PHE A 505 -24.38 -13.44 -7.13
C PHE A 505 -25.49 -12.93 -6.23
N SER A 506 -26.69 -13.47 -6.39
CA SER A 506 -27.81 -13.28 -5.47
C SER A 506 -27.54 -13.99 -4.14
N ASP A 507 -28.20 -13.54 -3.06
CA ASP A 507 -28.05 -14.15 -1.74
C ASP A 507 -28.42 -15.65 -1.77
N GLY A 508 -29.47 -16.02 -2.51
CA GLY A 508 -29.86 -17.42 -2.71
C GLY A 508 -28.81 -18.27 -3.45
N GLU A 509 -28.10 -17.73 -4.43
CA GLU A 509 -26.97 -18.43 -5.07
C GLU A 509 -25.80 -18.60 -4.10
N ILE A 510 -25.50 -17.57 -3.29
CA ILE A 510 -24.43 -17.61 -2.29
C ILE A 510 -24.74 -18.68 -1.23
N ASP A 511 -25.95 -18.71 -0.71
CA ASP A 511 -26.33 -19.68 0.32
C ASP A 511 -26.30 -21.12 -0.21
N ARG A 512 -26.72 -21.37 -1.46
CA ARG A 512 -26.54 -22.68 -2.11
C ARG A 512 -25.07 -23.09 -2.20
N LEU A 513 -24.19 -22.16 -2.57
CA LEU A 513 -22.75 -22.43 -2.67
C LEU A 513 -22.11 -22.67 -1.28
N LYS A 514 -22.55 -21.95 -0.25
CA LYS A 514 -22.14 -22.20 1.14
C LYS A 514 -22.52 -23.60 1.59
N THR A 515 -23.78 -23.98 1.43
CA THR A 515 -24.28 -25.33 1.77
C THR A 515 -23.49 -26.41 1.02
N ALA A 516 -23.22 -26.20 -0.28
CA ALA A 516 -22.41 -27.13 -1.07
C ALA A 516 -20.97 -27.26 -0.56
N LEU A 517 -20.36 -26.15 -0.11
CA LEU A 517 -19.01 -26.15 0.47
C LEU A 517 -18.97 -26.81 1.86
N GLU A 518 -20.01 -26.67 2.66
CA GLU A 518 -20.16 -27.33 3.97
C GLU A 518 -20.31 -28.85 3.81
N GLN A 519 -21.08 -29.28 2.81
CA GLN A 519 -21.32 -30.68 2.48
C GLN A 519 -20.17 -31.34 1.71
N ALA A 520 -19.16 -30.56 1.27
CA ALA A 520 -18.03 -31.11 0.52
C ALA A 520 -17.26 -32.17 1.33
N PRO A 521 -16.72 -33.22 0.67
CA PRO A 521 -15.88 -34.22 1.32
C PRO A 521 -14.74 -33.58 2.08
N ALA A 522 -14.34 -34.15 3.23
CA ALA A 522 -13.32 -33.57 4.12
C ALA A 522 -12.04 -33.14 3.38
N ALA A 523 -11.58 -33.95 2.42
CA ALA A 523 -10.40 -33.67 1.61
C ALA A 523 -10.49 -32.40 0.74
N ASN A 524 -11.69 -31.88 0.47
CA ASN A 524 -11.98 -30.73 -0.40
C ASN A 524 -12.72 -29.60 0.32
N ARG A 525 -12.78 -29.60 1.67
CA ARG A 525 -13.44 -28.54 2.45
C ARG A 525 -12.72 -27.18 2.40
N SER A 526 -11.47 -27.13 1.96
CA SER A 526 -10.76 -25.89 1.64
C SER A 526 -11.41 -25.12 0.47
N ALA A 527 -11.27 -23.80 0.40
CA ALA A 527 -11.83 -23.00 -0.71
C ALA A 527 -11.29 -23.47 -2.08
N SER A 528 -9.98 -23.72 -2.20
CA SER A 528 -9.39 -24.17 -3.46
C SER A 528 -9.78 -25.60 -3.83
N GLY A 529 -9.87 -26.49 -2.82
CA GLY A 529 -10.33 -27.87 -2.98
C GLY A 529 -11.78 -27.95 -3.46
N PHE A 530 -12.65 -27.10 -2.93
CA PHE A 530 -14.05 -27.02 -3.36
C PHE A 530 -14.18 -26.50 -4.79
N LEU A 531 -13.45 -25.45 -5.16
CA LEU A 531 -13.47 -24.97 -6.55
C LEU A 531 -12.91 -26.00 -7.53
N LYS A 532 -11.87 -26.75 -7.13
CA LYS A 532 -11.38 -27.89 -7.91
C LYS A 532 -12.47 -28.95 -8.08
N LEU A 533 -13.19 -29.30 -7.01
CA LEU A 533 -14.29 -30.26 -7.06
C LEU A 533 -15.38 -29.80 -8.04
N LEU A 534 -15.83 -28.53 -7.94
CA LEU A 534 -16.84 -27.97 -8.84
C LEU A 534 -16.38 -27.98 -10.30
N SER A 535 -15.10 -27.73 -10.57
CA SER A 535 -14.55 -27.74 -11.93
C SER A 535 -14.61 -29.12 -12.62
N GLY A 536 -14.72 -30.20 -11.84
CA GLY A 536 -14.85 -31.57 -12.32
C GLY A 536 -16.28 -32.04 -12.57
N VAL A 537 -17.30 -31.20 -12.29
CA VAL A 537 -18.74 -31.55 -12.43
C VAL A 537 -19.42 -30.60 -13.43
N PRO A 538 -19.01 -30.59 -14.72
CA PRO A 538 -19.36 -29.53 -15.68
C PRO A 538 -20.86 -29.37 -15.98
N ASP A 539 -21.67 -30.39 -15.72
CA ASP A 539 -23.09 -30.44 -16.13
C ASP A 539 -24.09 -30.01 -15.02
N THR A 540 -23.63 -29.32 -13.99
CA THR A 540 -24.49 -28.79 -12.92
C THR A 540 -24.44 -27.27 -12.84
N GLU A 541 -25.51 -26.60 -12.40
CA GLU A 541 -25.51 -25.13 -12.20
C GLU A 541 -24.34 -24.68 -11.29
N ASN A 542 -24.08 -25.42 -10.21
CA ASN A 542 -22.94 -25.18 -9.31
C ASN A 542 -21.59 -25.46 -9.99
N GLY A 543 -21.52 -26.50 -10.81
CA GLY A 543 -20.35 -26.87 -11.60
C GLY A 543 -20.06 -25.95 -12.79
N GLN A 544 -20.94 -25.01 -13.10
CA GLN A 544 -20.66 -23.89 -14.02
C GLN A 544 -20.24 -22.62 -13.26
N ALA A 545 -20.53 -22.53 -11.97
CA ALA A 545 -20.21 -21.35 -11.16
C ALA A 545 -18.70 -21.17 -10.92
N TRP A 546 -17.89 -22.24 -10.92
CA TRP A 546 -16.45 -22.15 -10.62
C TRP A 546 -15.67 -21.23 -11.58
N PHE A 547 -16.15 -21.03 -12.81
CA PHE A 547 -15.60 -20.03 -13.74
C PHE A 547 -15.62 -18.61 -13.18
N LEU A 548 -16.65 -18.32 -12.39
CA LEU A 548 -16.97 -17.02 -11.84
C LEU A 548 -16.52 -16.88 -10.40
N LEU A 549 -15.82 -17.88 -9.86
CA LEU A 549 -15.31 -17.92 -8.50
C LEU A 549 -13.77 -18.06 -8.50
N GLY A 550 -13.14 -17.70 -7.40
CA GLY A 550 -11.71 -17.91 -7.16
C GLY A 550 -11.45 -18.09 -5.68
N ALA A 551 -10.53 -18.98 -5.30
CA ALA A 551 -10.19 -19.20 -3.90
C ALA A 551 -9.20 -18.15 -3.41
N TYR A 552 -9.42 -17.61 -2.21
CA TYR A 552 -8.56 -16.61 -1.59
C TYR A 552 -8.03 -17.08 -0.24
N GLY A 553 -6.73 -16.88 -0.03
CA GLY A 553 -6.03 -17.31 1.18
C GLY A 553 -5.25 -18.61 0.99
N GLY A 554 -4.41 -18.94 1.97
CA GLY A 554 -3.83 -20.29 2.09
C GLY A 554 -4.84 -21.28 2.66
N ASP A 555 -4.63 -22.57 2.38
CA ASP A 555 -5.48 -23.70 2.81
C ASP A 555 -4.85 -24.59 3.90
#